data_AF-F6D5Q8-F1
#
_entry.id   AF-F6D5Q8-F1
#
_cell.length_a   1.000
_cell.length_b   1.000
_cell.length_c   1.000
_cell.angle_alpha   90.00
_cell.angle_beta   90.00
_cell.angle_gamma   90.00
#
_symmetry.space_group_name_H-M   'P 1'
#
loop_
_entity.id
_entity.type
_entity.pdbx_description
1 polymer ?
#
loop_
_entity_poly.entity_id
_entity_poly.type
_entity_poly.pdbx_seq_one_letter_code
_entity_poly.pdbx_strand_id
1 'polypeptide(L)'
;MNLRVILLVFVIFIFAVGFGVMSYSESLGIPLKQAYDNGKVTVVQNTTAGTIPHVITIKNNDTKPVKVQKGDILKSNSSQDLVIAENSNIPKNSTENINAYCFEPTQQAVAGAKLQPSTNTASSQIKQIITDSNPSDIQNATSAQLQIWTVVSGGNLTIYSGEPAALVDKRGITFSKLRQELTDAKSSVMSMFNVTSDGLNNLAQNNTTTSSGDIQSLFNGFIDWVKGSLGI
;
A
#
# COMPACT_ATOMS: atom_id res chain seq x y z
N MET A 1 -31.27 34.15 37.61
CA MET A 1 -30.15 33.26 37.22
C MET A 1 -28.84 33.96 37.57
N ASN A 2 -28.00 33.38 38.44
CA ASN A 2 -26.83 34.07 38.98
C ASN A 2 -25.75 34.25 37.90
N LEU A 3 -25.36 35.50 37.60
CA LEU A 3 -24.33 35.85 36.61
C LEU A 3 -23.03 35.05 36.83
N ARG A 4 -22.71 34.74 38.10
CA ARG A 4 -21.56 33.90 38.50
C ARG A 4 -21.64 32.47 37.98
N VAL A 5 -22.84 31.88 37.93
CA VAL A 5 -23.05 30.51 37.44
C VAL A 5 -22.97 30.47 35.91
N ILE A 6 -23.49 31.50 35.23
CA ILE A 6 -23.43 31.62 33.77
C ILE A 6 -21.97 31.72 33.31
N LEU A 7 -21.16 32.54 33.98
CA LEU A 7 -19.75 32.73 33.64
C LEU A 7 -18.94 31.43 33.88
N LEU A 8 -19.24 30.70 34.94
CA LEU A 8 -18.58 29.44 35.27
C LEU A 8 -18.89 28.34 34.23
N VAL A 9 -20.15 28.24 33.78
CA VAL A 9 -20.54 27.31 32.70
C VAL A 9 -19.86 27.67 31.38
N PHE A 10 -19.73 28.96 31.07
CA PHE A 10 -19.08 29.43 29.84
C PHE A 10 -17.58 29.12 29.81
N VAL A 11 -16.87 29.29 30.95
CA VAL A 11 -15.45 28.95 31.07
C VAL A 11 -15.21 27.45 30.90
N ILE A 12 -16.07 26.60 31.48
CA ILE A 12 -15.99 25.14 31.30
C ILE A 12 -16.18 24.77 29.82
N PHE A 13 -17.13 25.40 29.13
CA PHE A 13 -17.36 25.16 27.71
C PHE A 13 -16.15 25.56 26.85
N ILE A 14 -15.54 26.72 27.10
CA ILE A 14 -14.33 27.16 26.39
C ILE A 14 -13.15 26.21 26.66
N PHE A 15 -12.98 25.75 27.90
CA PHE A 15 -11.92 24.79 28.23
C PHE A 15 -12.14 23.45 27.54
N ALA A 16 -13.37 22.92 27.56
CA ALA A 16 -13.70 21.65 26.92
C ALA A 16 -13.53 21.69 25.39
N VAL A 17 -13.98 22.77 24.75
CA VAL A 17 -13.84 22.95 23.29
C VAL A 17 -12.39 23.25 22.92
N GLY A 18 -11.71 24.14 23.66
CA GLY A 18 -10.32 24.53 23.38
C GLY A 18 -9.33 23.38 23.54
N PHE A 19 -9.39 22.65 24.67
CA PHE A 19 -8.53 21.48 24.89
C PHE A 19 -8.95 20.27 24.05
N GLY A 20 -10.25 20.11 23.77
CA GLY A 20 -10.74 19.05 22.88
C GLY A 20 -10.20 19.19 21.45
N VAL A 21 -10.21 20.40 20.88
CA VAL A 21 -9.68 20.66 19.53
C VAL A 21 -8.15 20.54 19.49
N MET A 22 -7.44 20.97 20.54
CA MET A 22 -5.98 20.85 20.62
C MET A 22 -5.54 19.39 20.75
N SER A 23 -6.26 18.56 21.52
CA SER A 23 -6.02 17.11 21.57
C SER A 23 -6.33 16.41 20.24
N TYR A 24 -7.34 16.88 19.51
CA TYR A 24 -7.72 16.30 18.21
C TYR A 24 -6.68 16.60 17.11
N SER A 25 -6.10 17.80 17.12
CA SER A 25 -5.10 18.22 16.13
C SER A 25 -3.74 17.52 16.32
N GLU A 26 -3.32 17.22 17.55
CA GLU A 26 -2.15 16.35 17.81
C GLU A 26 -2.38 14.91 17.34
N SER A 27 -3.63 14.45 17.29
CA SER A 27 -4.02 13.12 16.83
C SER A 27 -3.95 12.93 15.31
N LEU A 28 -3.96 14.02 14.53
CA LEU A 28 -4.12 13.91 13.08
C LEU A 28 -2.89 13.45 12.30
N GLY A 29 -1.70 13.38 12.92
CA GLY A 29 -0.46 12.86 12.31
C GLY A 29 -0.06 13.53 10.98
N ILE A 30 1.10 13.17 10.45
CA ILE A 30 1.55 13.63 9.12
C ILE A 30 1.66 12.44 8.16
N PRO A 31 1.34 12.59 6.86
CA PRO A 31 1.52 11.52 5.88
C PRO A 31 2.98 11.05 5.77
N LEU A 32 3.19 9.75 5.55
CA LEU A 32 4.50 9.12 5.45
C LEU A 32 5.46 9.85 4.50
N LYS A 33 4.96 10.22 3.31
CA LYS A 33 5.78 10.95 2.32
C LYS A 33 6.25 12.30 2.83
N GLN A 34 5.35 13.11 3.41
CA GLN A 34 5.71 14.40 3.97
C GLN A 34 6.74 14.25 5.10
N ALA A 35 6.59 13.25 5.96
CA ALA A 35 7.52 12.96 7.04
C ALA A 35 8.90 12.54 6.52
N TYR A 36 8.94 11.75 5.43
CA TYR A 36 10.17 11.34 4.76
C TYR A 36 10.88 12.53 4.10
N ASP A 37 10.16 13.36 3.34
CA ASP A 37 10.71 14.54 2.66
C ASP A 37 11.30 15.56 3.66
N ASN A 38 10.72 15.63 4.87
CA ASN A 38 11.22 16.46 5.98
C ASN A 38 12.42 15.82 6.72
N GLY A 39 12.89 14.65 6.30
CA GLY A 39 14.00 13.92 6.94
C GLY A 39 13.67 13.38 8.33
N LYS A 40 12.39 13.25 8.67
CA LYS A 40 11.93 12.80 10.00
C LYS A 40 11.64 11.31 10.08
N VAL A 41 11.49 10.64 8.93
CA VAL A 41 11.24 9.21 8.85
C VAL A 41 12.30 8.50 8.03
N THR A 42 12.61 7.27 8.40
CA THR A 42 13.39 6.35 7.56
C THR A 42 12.57 5.09 7.34
N VAL A 43 12.53 4.61 6.09
CA VAL A 43 11.88 3.36 5.71
C VAL A 43 12.93 2.40 5.18
N VAL A 44 12.98 1.20 5.74
CA VAL A 44 13.97 0.17 5.42
C VAL A 44 13.28 -1.15 5.14
N GLN A 45 13.74 -1.86 4.11
CA GLN A 45 13.28 -3.21 3.82
C GLN A 45 13.95 -4.22 4.75
N ASN A 46 13.17 -5.05 5.46
CA ASN A 46 13.74 -6.05 6.37
C ASN A 46 13.89 -7.42 5.72
N THR A 47 12.95 -7.79 4.86
CA THR A 47 12.89 -9.13 4.26
C THR A 47 13.69 -9.21 2.96
N THR A 48 14.29 -10.37 2.72
CA THR A 48 14.99 -10.72 1.48
C THR A 48 14.02 -11.19 0.38
N ALA A 49 14.55 -11.35 -0.83
CA ALA A 49 13.82 -11.89 -1.98
C ALA A 49 13.13 -13.23 -1.71
N GLY A 50 11.97 -13.41 -2.35
CA GLY A 50 11.11 -14.57 -2.24
C GLY A 50 10.27 -14.65 -0.96
N THR A 51 10.30 -13.62 -0.10
CA THR A 51 9.52 -13.59 1.15
C THR A 51 8.17 -12.92 0.91
N ILE A 52 7.07 -13.57 1.29
CA ILE A 52 5.72 -13.01 1.18
C ILE A 52 4.96 -13.20 2.51
N PRO A 53 4.33 -12.14 3.06
CA PRO A 53 4.50 -10.75 2.67
C PRO A 53 5.93 -10.25 2.95
N HIS A 54 6.33 -9.15 2.33
CA HIS A 54 7.52 -8.43 2.74
C HIS A 54 7.24 -7.64 4.02
N VAL A 55 8.28 -7.38 4.79
CA VAL A 55 8.22 -6.52 5.98
C VAL A 55 9.16 -5.34 5.78
N ILE A 56 8.66 -4.15 6.06
CA ILE A 56 9.43 -2.91 6.13
C ILE A 56 9.46 -2.40 7.56
N THR A 57 10.56 -1.78 7.97
CA THR A 57 10.64 -1.00 9.21
C THR A 57 10.47 0.48 8.87
N ILE A 58 9.55 1.13 9.56
CA ILE A 58 9.37 2.58 9.54
C ILE A 58 9.82 3.12 10.89
N LYS A 59 10.89 3.92 10.86
CA LYS A 59 11.41 4.63 12.03
C LYS A 59 10.95 6.08 11.99
N ASN A 60 10.08 6.46 12.93
CA ASN A 60 9.61 7.82 13.10
C ASN A 60 10.45 8.57 14.13
N ASN A 61 11.27 9.53 13.68
CA ASN A 61 12.06 10.42 14.54
C ASN A 61 11.40 11.81 14.70
N ASP A 62 10.14 11.96 14.29
CA ASP A 62 9.39 13.19 14.47
C ASP A 62 8.72 13.26 15.85
N THR A 63 8.30 14.47 16.24
CA THR A 63 7.49 14.72 17.44
C THR A 63 6.01 14.45 17.22
N LYS A 64 5.59 14.21 15.97
CA LYS A 64 4.22 13.90 15.56
C LYS A 64 4.10 12.45 15.10
N PRO A 65 2.93 11.82 15.24
CA PRO A 65 2.69 10.49 14.68
C PRO A 65 2.68 10.55 13.14
N VAL A 66 3.06 9.44 12.50
CA VAL A 66 3.15 9.33 11.04
C VAL A 66 2.10 8.36 10.53
N LYS A 67 1.28 8.84 9.60
CA LYS A 67 0.23 8.05 8.95
C LYS A 67 0.79 7.32 7.75
N VAL A 68 0.64 6.00 7.77
CA VAL A 68 1.02 5.07 6.73
C VAL A 68 -0.26 4.54 6.11
N GLN A 69 -0.42 4.67 4.79
CA GLN A 69 -1.65 4.29 4.12
C GLN A 69 -1.46 3.04 3.25
N LYS A 70 -2.46 2.18 3.29
CA LYS A 70 -2.59 1.05 2.38
C LYS A 70 -2.58 1.55 0.93
N GLY A 71 -1.73 0.93 0.11
CA GLY A 71 -1.56 1.33 -1.29
C GLY A 71 -0.54 2.45 -1.52
N ASP A 72 0.12 2.98 -0.49
CA ASP A 72 1.30 3.83 -0.68
C ASP A 72 2.41 3.01 -1.35
N ILE A 73 3.06 3.59 -2.37
CA ILE A 73 4.16 2.96 -3.08
C ILE A 73 5.47 3.43 -2.48
N LEU A 74 6.38 2.49 -2.25
CA LEU A 74 7.73 2.71 -1.77
C LEU A 74 8.70 2.32 -2.88
N LYS A 75 9.57 3.26 -3.26
CA LYS A 75 10.56 3.10 -4.32
C LYS A 75 11.94 2.80 -3.76
N SER A 76 12.74 2.00 -4.45
CA SER A 76 14.17 1.86 -4.14
C SER A 76 15.02 1.83 -5.41
N ASN A 77 16.24 2.34 -5.31
CA ASN A 77 17.21 2.27 -6.41
C ASN A 77 18.09 1.02 -6.33
N SER A 78 18.04 0.30 -5.20
CA SER A 78 18.92 -0.84 -4.89
C SER A 78 18.14 -2.08 -4.43
N SER A 79 16.82 -2.03 -4.52
CA SER A 79 15.89 -3.09 -4.15
C SER A 79 14.65 -2.92 -5.01
N GLN A 80 13.77 -3.91 -5.00
CA GLN A 80 12.44 -3.76 -5.59
C GLN A 80 11.62 -2.61 -4.97
N ASP A 81 10.65 -2.15 -5.75
CA ASP A 81 9.56 -1.35 -5.24
C ASP A 81 8.55 -2.19 -4.45
N LEU A 82 7.91 -1.57 -3.47
CA LEU A 82 6.89 -2.17 -2.61
C LEU A 82 5.60 -1.36 -2.60
N VAL A 83 4.49 -2.02 -2.29
CA VAL A 83 3.21 -1.38 -1.97
C VAL A 83 2.76 -1.77 -0.56
N ILE A 84 2.39 -0.77 0.24
CA ILE A 84 2.03 -0.98 1.64
C ILE A 84 0.71 -1.74 1.77
N ALA A 85 0.71 -2.79 2.59
CA ALA A 85 -0.42 -3.72 2.71
C ALA A 85 -1.44 -3.34 3.80
N GLU A 86 -1.09 -2.44 4.71
CA GLU A 86 -1.92 -2.09 5.87
C GLU A 86 -1.83 -0.59 6.22
N ASN A 87 -2.90 -0.08 6.83
CA ASN A 87 -2.88 1.25 7.41
C ASN A 87 -2.22 1.17 8.78
N SER A 88 -1.32 2.09 9.10
CA SER A 88 -0.79 2.24 10.45
C SER A 88 -0.61 3.71 10.82
N ASN A 89 -0.58 3.96 12.13
CA ASN A 89 -0.29 5.26 12.70
C ASN A 89 0.91 5.14 13.62
N ILE A 90 2.10 5.35 13.06
CA ILE A 90 3.39 5.14 13.72
C ILE A 90 3.58 6.23 14.78
N PRO A 91 3.63 5.91 16.09
CA PRO A 91 3.79 6.90 17.13
C PRO A 91 5.05 7.74 16.97
N LYS A 92 5.07 8.93 17.60
CA LYS A 92 6.27 9.78 17.67
C LYS A 92 7.45 9.03 18.30
N ASN A 93 8.67 9.27 17.81
CA ASN A 93 9.91 8.66 18.32
C ASN A 93 9.85 7.13 18.47
N SER A 94 9.20 6.45 17.54
CA SER A 94 8.98 5.01 17.61
C SER A 94 9.42 4.30 16.32
N THR A 95 9.34 2.98 16.33
CA THR A 95 9.68 2.14 15.20
C THR A 95 8.67 1.02 15.11
N GLU A 96 8.10 0.82 13.93
CA GLU A 96 7.14 -0.24 13.68
C GLU A 96 7.46 -1.00 12.40
N ASN A 97 7.03 -2.25 12.37
CA ASN A 97 7.12 -3.12 11.20
C ASN A 97 5.77 -3.16 10.51
N ILE A 98 5.78 -2.98 9.20
CA ILE A 98 4.59 -2.93 8.36
C ILE A 98 4.74 -3.95 7.24
N ASN A 99 3.67 -4.66 6.94
CA ASN A 99 3.60 -5.59 5.83
C ASN A 99 3.46 -4.83 4.51
N ALA A 100 4.12 -5.34 3.49
CA ALA A 100 4.07 -4.82 2.14
C ALA A 100 4.13 -5.96 1.13
N TYR A 101 3.66 -5.68 -0.09
CA TYR A 101 3.79 -6.58 -1.23
C TYR A 101 4.80 -6.03 -2.23
N CYS A 102 5.51 -6.90 -2.93
CA CYS A 102 6.35 -6.54 -4.06
C CYS A 102 5.50 -5.88 -5.14
N PHE A 103 5.91 -4.68 -5.54
CA PHE A 103 5.31 -3.92 -6.64
C PHE A 103 6.12 -4.03 -7.93
N GLU A 104 7.43 -4.34 -7.86
CA GLU A 104 8.30 -4.50 -9.03
C GLU A 104 8.94 -5.89 -9.08
N PRO A 105 8.25 -6.89 -9.69
CA PRO A 105 8.70 -8.28 -9.63
C PRO A 105 10.01 -8.58 -10.37
N THR A 106 10.44 -7.70 -11.27
CA THR A 106 11.67 -7.89 -12.06
C THR A 106 12.94 -7.67 -11.26
N GLN A 107 12.85 -6.97 -10.12
CA GLN A 107 13.97 -6.73 -9.20
C GLN A 107 13.87 -7.64 -7.99
N GLN A 108 14.98 -7.83 -7.28
CA GLN A 108 15.01 -8.59 -6.03
C GLN A 108 15.00 -7.65 -4.82
N ALA A 109 14.34 -8.09 -3.76
CA ALA A 109 14.36 -7.52 -2.43
C ALA A 109 15.75 -7.66 -1.79
N VAL A 110 16.27 -6.51 -1.38
CA VAL A 110 17.52 -6.41 -0.63
C VAL A 110 17.22 -5.97 0.80
N ALA A 111 17.49 -6.84 1.77
CA ALA A 111 17.35 -6.50 3.18
C ALA A 111 18.34 -5.37 3.56
N GLY A 112 17.86 -4.41 4.35
CA GLY A 112 18.60 -3.19 4.72
C GLY A 112 18.51 -2.06 3.69
N ALA A 113 17.93 -2.29 2.51
CA ALA A 113 17.77 -1.24 1.50
C ALA A 113 16.82 -0.14 1.99
N LYS A 114 17.18 1.11 1.68
CA LYS A 114 16.32 2.26 1.96
C LYS A 114 15.22 2.36 0.91
N LEU A 115 14.03 2.69 1.38
CA LEU A 115 12.82 2.86 0.59
C LEU A 115 12.34 4.30 0.70
N GLN A 116 11.87 4.86 -0.42
CA GLN A 116 11.41 6.24 -0.53
C GLN A 116 9.92 6.24 -0.86
N PRO A 117 9.05 6.86 -0.05
CA PRO A 117 7.64 7.03 -0.40
C PRO A 117 7.48 7.82 -1.70
N SER A 118 6.74 7.24 -2.64
CA SER A 118 6.40 7.85 -3.92
C SER A 118 5.33 8.93 -3.79
N THR A 119 5.30 9.89 -4.72
CA THR A 119 4.15 10.80 -4.89
C THR A 119 2.91 10.05 -5.40
N ASN A 120 3.11 8.93 -6.08
CA ASN A 120 2.03 8.12 -6.63
C ASN A 120 1.67 7.01 -5.64
N THR A 121 0.40 6.63 -5.66
CA THR A 121 -0.12 5.47 -4.93
C THR A 121 -0.51 4.38 -5.92
N ALA A 122 -0.73 3.17 -5.43
CA ALA A 122 -1.23 2.08 -6.25
C ALA A 122 -2.64 2.37 -6.80
N SER A 123 -2.95 1.79 -7.95
CA SER A 123 -4.27 1.91 -8.57
C SER A 123 -5.39 1.36 -7.67
N SER A 124 -6.64 1.68 -8.00
CA SER A 124 -7.81 1.17 -7.28
C SER A 124 -7.88 -0.35 -7.30
N GLN A 125 -7.47 -1.00 -8.38
CA GLN A 125 -7.44 -2.46 -8.51
C GLN A 125 -6.44 -3.09 -7.54
N ILE A 126 -5.23 -2.56 -7.45
CA ILE A 126 -4.21 -3.05 -6.51
C ILE A 126 -4.65 -2.77 -5.07
N LYS A 127 -5.23 -1.59 -4.79
CA LYS A 127 -5.81 -1.29 -3.48
C LYS A 127 -6.95 -2.24 -3.11
N GLN A 128 -7.78 -2.66 -4.07
CA GLN A 128 -8.83 -3.65 -3.86
C GLN A 128 -8.24 -5.01 -3.51
N ILE A 129 -7.26 -5.51 -4.28
CA ILE A 129 -6.55 -6.78 -3.97
C ILE A 129 -5.98 -6.74 -2.55
N ILE A 130 -5.32 -5.64 -2.17
CA ILE A 130 -4.75 -5.50 -0.82
C ILE A 130 -5.85 -5.40 0.25
N THR A 131 -7.00 -4.80 -0.08
CA THR A 131 -8.16 -4.69 0.84
C THR A 131 -8.79 -6.04 1.12
N ASP A 132 -8.89 -6.89 0.10
CA ASP A 132 -9.46 -8.24 0.20
C ASP A 132 -8.43 -9.27 0.72
N SER A 133 -7.18 -8.85 0.91
CA SER A 133 -6.10 -9.68 1.43
C SER A 133 -5.94 -9.60 2.96
N ASN A 134 -5.38 -10.65 3.54
CA ASN A 134 -4.91 -10.73 4.92
C ASN A 134 -3.40 -11.04 4.92
N PRO A 135 -2.53 -10.04 5.16
CA PRO A 135 -1.09 -10.23 5.21
C PRO A 135 -0.59 -11.20 6.29
N SER A 136 -1.40 -11.48 7.32
CA SER A 136 -1.04 -12.42 8.38
C SER A 136 -1.27 -13.89 7.99
N ASP A 137 -2.04 -14.15 6.93
CA ASP A 137 -2.24 -15.49 6.36
C ASP A 137 -1.32 -15.64 5.14
N ILE A 138 -0.31 -16.51 5.25
CA ILE A 138 0.71 -16.71 4.21
C ILE A 138 0.10 -17.13 2.87
N GLN A 139 -0.94 -17.98 2.86
CA GLN A 139 -1.57 -18.45 1.63
C GLN A 139 -2.33 -17.30 0.96
N ASN A 140 -3.10 -16.56 1.75
CA ASN A 140 -3.83 -15.40 1.26
C ASN A 140 -2.88 -14.28 0.78
N ALA A 141 -1.83 -13.98 1.55
CA ALA A 141 -0.79 -13.02 1.18
C ALA A 141 -0.04 -13.42 -0.10
N THR A 142 0.25 -14.70 -0.28
CA THR A 142 0.84 -15.24 -1.52
C THR A 142 -0.11 -15.05 -2.69
N SER A 143 -1.39 -15.38 -2.53
CA SER A 143 -2.40 -15.15 -3.57
C SER A 143 -2.48 -13.68 -3.96
N ALA A 144 -2.55 -12.77 -2.98
CA ALA A 144 -2.58 -11.32 -3.22
C ALA A 144 -1.32 -10.84 -3.95
N GLN A 145 -0.13 -11.32 -3.55
CA GLN A 145 1.13 -10.98 -4.21
C GLN A 145 1.13 -11.36 -5.70
N LEU A 146 0.64 -12.56 -6.04
CA LEU A 146 0.57 -13.03 -7.43
C LEU A 146 -0.48 -12.27 -8.25
N GLN A 147 -1.60 -11.88 -7.64
CA GLN A 147 -2.60 -11.01 -8.27
C GLN A 147 -2.01 -9.62 -8.56
N ILE A 148 -1.26 -9.03 -7.62
CA ILE A 148 -0.57 -7.74 -7.81
C ILE A 148 0.43 -7.84 -8.96
N TRP A 149 1.26 -8.89 -8.99
CA TRP A 149 2.19 -9.08 -10.11
C TRP A 149 1.49 -9.28 -11.45
N THR A 150 0.36 -9.97 -11.47
CA THR A 150 -0.47 -10.11 -12.68
C THR A 150 -0.92 -8.73 -13.16
N VAL A 151 -1.44 -7.88 -12.27
CA VAL A 151 -1.86 -6.52 -12.63
C VAL A 151 -0.67 -5.69 -13.12
N VAL A 152 0.44 -5.67 -12.39
CA VAL A 152 1.60 -4.83 -12.74
C VAL A 152 2.27 -5.28 -14.05
N SER A 153 2.28 -6.57 -14.34
CA SER A 153 2.90 -7.13 -15.56
C SER A 153 1.97 -7.26 -16.76
N GLY A 154 0.70 -6.87 -16.63
CA GLY A 154 -0.31 -7.13 -17.67
C GLY A 154 -0.59 -8.62 -17.91
N GLY A 155 -0.29 -9.46 -16.92
CA GLY A 155 -0.37 -10.91 -17.01
C GLY A 155 0.79 -11.56 -17.78
N ASN A 156 1.83 -10.81 -18.15
CA ASN A 156 3.03 -11.33 -18.81
C ASN A 156 4.26 -11.18 -17.90
N LEU A 157 4.34 -12.02 -16.88
CA LEU A 157 5.43 -12.02 -15.92
C LEU A 157 6.53 -13.02 -16.31
N THR A 158 7.78 -12.55 -16.36
CA THR A 158 8.93 -13.46 -16.45
C THR A 158 9.20 -14.08 -15.09
N ILE A 159 9.05 -15.40 -14.97
CA ILE A 159 9.18 -16.11 -13.70
C ILE A 159 10.60 -16.56 -13.35
N TYR A 160 11.54 -16.45 -14.29
CA TYR A 160 12.89 -17.03 -14.17
C TYR A 160 13.95 -16.05 -13.65
N SER A 161 13.53 -14.86 -13.20
CA SER A 161 14.42 -13.84 -12.62
C SER A 161 13.66 -13.04 -11.55
N GLY A 162 14.34 -12.10 -10.89
CA GLY A 162 13.73 -11.18 -9.93
C GLY A 162 13.17 -11.88 -8.69
N GLU A 163 12.08 -11.33 -8.15
CA GLU A 163 11.32 -11.94 -7.06
C GLU A 163 10.70 -13.30 -7.40
N PRO A 164 10.09 -13.51 -8.59
CA PRO A 164 9.50 -14.81 -8.93
C PRO A 164 10.49 -15.97 -8.81
N ALA A 165 11.73 -15.79 -9.29
CA ALA A 165 12.76 -16.83 -9.14
C ALA A 165 13.16 -17.03 -7.68
N ALA A 166 13.37 -15.94 -6.94
CA ALA A 166 13.69 -16.04 -5.52
C ALA A 166 12.55 -16.69 -4.71
N LEU A 167 11.28 -16.47 -5.09
CA LEU A 167 10.12 -17.10 -4.47
C LEU A 167 10.12 -18.61 -4.68
N VAL A 168 10.46 -19.07 -5.89
CA VAL A 168 10.59 -20.50 -6.21
C VAL A 168 11.64 -21.15 -5.31
N ASP A 169 12.83 -20.54 -5.23
CA ASP A 169 13.93 -21.02 -4.40
C ASP A 169 13.56 -21.01 -2.91
N LYS A 170 12.97 -19.92 -2.43
CA LYS A 170 12.60 -19.73 -1.01
C LYS A 170 11.52 -20.70 -0.55
N ARG A 171 10.52 -20.99 -1.41
CA ARG A 171 9.42 -21.91 -1.09
C ARG A 171 9.73 -23.36 -1.45
N GLY A 172 10.85 -23.64 -2.12
CA GLY A 172 11.19 -24.98 -2.58
C GLY A 172 10.16 -25.57 -3.57
N ILE A 173 9.54 -24.72 -4.39
CA ILE A 173 8.59 -25.14 -5.42
C ILE A 173 9.27 -25.21 -6.79
N THR A 174 8.55 -25.65 -7.82
CA THR A 174 9.03 -25.62 -9.20
C THR A 174 8.51 -24.39 -9.95
N PHE A 175 9.20 -23.98 -11.02
CA PHE A 175 8.67 -22.96 -11.94
C PHE A 175 7.34 -23.37 -12.59
N SER A 176 7.10 -24.67 -12.79
CA SER A 176 5.80 -25.15 -13.28
C SER A 176 4.69 -24.91 -12.27
N LYS A 177 4.95 -25.13 -10.98
CA LYS A 177 3.99 -24.83 -9.91
C LYS A 177 3.72 -23.33 -9.82
N LEU A 178 4.75 -22.48 -9.86
CA LEU A 178 4.57 -21.02 -9.88
C LEU A 178 3.78 -20.55 -11.11
N ARG A 179 4.05 -21.12 -12.29
CA ARG A 179 3.28 -20.80 -13.52
C ARG A 179 1.80 -21.15 -13.36
N GLN A 180 1.48 -22.27 -12.72
CA GLN A 180 0.09 -22.62 -12.42
C GLN A 180 -0.54 -21.60 -11.46
N GLU A 181 0.13 -21.28 -10.34
CA GLU A 181 -0.37 -20.30 -9.37
C GLU A 181 -0.60 -18.91 -10.00
N LEU A 182 0.29 -18.48 -10.92
CA LEU A 182 0.10 -17.25 -11.69
C LEU A 182 -1.05 -17.34 -12.71
N THR A 183 -1.29 -18.51 -13.30
CA THR A 183 -2.44 -18.71 -14.21
C THR A 183 -3.75 -18.62 -13.45
N ASP A 184 -3.79 -19.17 -12.24
CA ASP A 184 -4.94 -19.10 -11.34
C ASP A 184 -5.14 -17.65 -10.87
N ALA A 185 -4.07 -16.95 -10.48
CA ALA A 185 -4.11 -15.54 -10.13
C ALA A 185 -4.60 -14.67 -11.30
N LYS A 186 -4.14 -14.93 -12.53
CA LYS A 186 -4.61 -14.25 -13.74
C LYS A 186 -6.12 -14.41 -13.93
N SER A 187 -6.61 -15.64 -13.80
CA SER A 187 -8.04 -15.94 -13.90
C SER A 187 -8.84 -15.23 -12.81
N SER A 188 -8.31 -15.20 -11.59
CA SER A 188 -8.91 -14.50 -10.46
C SER A 188 -8.98 -12.98 -10.68
N VAL A 189 -7.90 -12.34 -11.15
CA VAL A 189 -7.89 -10.88 -11.47
C VAL A 189 -8.87 -10.56 -12.60
N MET A 190 -8.88 -11.37 -13.67
CA MET A 190 -9.83 -11.20 -14.78
C MET A 190 -11.28 -11.28 -14.31
N SER A 191 -11.59 -12.26 -13.45
CA SER A 191 -12.92 -12.39 -12.86
C SER A 191 -13.26 -11.26 -11.89
N MET A 192 -12.33 -10.87 -11.02
CA MET A 192 -12.52 -9.86 -9.98
C MET A 192 -12.82 -8.49 -10.58
N PHE A 193 -12.15 -8.14 -11.68
CA PHE A 193 -12.31 -6.84 -12.34
C PHE A 193 -13.15 -6.89 -13.61
N ASN A 194 -13.71 -8.06 -13.95
CA ASN A 194 -14.47 -8.30 -15.16
C ASN A 194 -13.73 -7.85 -16.43
N VAL A 195 -12.48 -8.28 -16.58
CA VAL A 195 -11.59 -7.90 -17.68
C VAL A 195 -11.12 -9.10 -18.50
N THR A 196 -10.84 -8.87 -19.78
CA THR A 196 -10.19 -9.86 -20.65
C THR A 196 -8.67 -9.81 -20.50
N SER A 197 -7.95 -10.68 -21.22
CA SER A 197 -6.49 -10.61 -21.28
C SER A 197 -5.97 -9.27 -21.83
N ASP A 198 -6.67 -8.66 -22.80
CA ASP A 198 -6.30 -7.34 -23.31
C ASP A 198 -6.56 -6.24 -22.27
N GLY A 199 -7.62 -6.40 -21.48
CA GLY A 199 -7.94 -5.51 -20.36
C GLY A 199 -6.86 -5.50 -19.27
N LEU A 200 -6.15 -6.62 -19.04
CA LEU A 200 -5.04 -6.67 -18.08
C LEU A 200 -3.88 -5.73 -18.46
N ASN A 201 -3.57 -5.60 -19.76
CA ASN A 201 -2.54 -4.66 -20.20
C ASN A 201 -2.92 -3.20 -19.88
N ASN A 202 -4.21 -2.86 -19.99
CA ASN A 202 -4.71 -1.54 -19.60
C ASN A 202 -4.61 -1.29 -18.09
N LEU A 203 -4.82 -2.33 -17.27
CA LEU A 203 -4.60 -2.24 -15.83
C LEU A 203 -3.12 -2.04 -15.49
N ALA A 204 -2.22 -2.70 -16.22
CA ALA A 204 -0.77 -2.55 -16.04
C ALA A 204 -0.30 -1.12 -16.35
N GLN A 205 -0.80 -0.51 -17.44
CA GLN A 205 -0.46 0.86 -17.81
C GLN A 205 -0.97 1.90 -16.80
N ASN A 206 -2.05 1.59 -16.08
CA ASN A 206 -2.69 2.47 -15.10
C ASN A 206 -2.54 1.95 -13.66
N ASN A 207 -1.44 1.24 -13.38
CA ASN A 207 -1.20 0.58 -12.08
C ASN A 207 -0.84 1.55 -10.94
N THR A 208 -0.72 2.85 -11.24
CA THR A 208 -0.53 3.91 -10.24
C THR A 208 -1.47 5.10 -10.47
N THR A 209 -1.76 5.83 -9.41
CA THR A 209 -2.56 7.06 -9.43
C THR A 209 -1.86 8.17 -8.65
N THR A 210 -1.90 9.39 -9.15
CA THR A 210 -1.43 10.58 -8.41
C THR A 210 -2.25 10.75 -7.14
N SER A 211 -1.60 11.08 -6.03
CA SER A 211 -2.25 11.22 -4.72
C SER A 211 -3.15 12.46 -4.65
N SER A 212 -4.32 12.38 -5.28
CA SER A 212 -5.46 13.31 -5.14
C SER A 212 -6.55 12.55 -4.39
N GLY A 213 -6.76 12.89 -3.12
CA GLY A 213 -7.49 12.08 -2.13
C GLY A 213 -9.01 11.95 -2.30
N ASP A 214 -9.53 11.75 -3.52
CA ASP A 214 -10.96 11.56 -3.74
C ASP A 214 -11.28 10.13 -4.17
N ILE A 215 -11.82 9.34 -3.23
CA ILE A 215 -12.41 8.01 -3.48
C ILE A 215 -13.52 8.10 -4.55
N GLN A 216 -14.18 9.25 -4.68
CA GLN A 216 -15.17 9.50 -5.72
C GLN A 216 -14.54 9.61 -7.12
N SER A 217 -13.32 10.13 -7.23
CA SER A 217 -12.56 10.13 -8.50
C SER A 217 -12.08 8.72 -8.89
N LEU A 218 -11.83 7.85 -7.91
CA LEU A 218 -11.44 6.44 -8.11
C LEU A 218 -12.60 5.60 -8.69
N PHE A 219 -13.82 5.82 -8.20
CA PHE A 219 -15.02 5.18 -8.76
C PHE A 219 -15.40 5.76 -10.12
N ASN A 220 -15.29 7.09 -10.31
CA ASN A 220 -15.60 7.71 -11.61
C ASN A 220 -14.60 7.29 -12.70
N GLY A 221 -13.30 7.20 -12.39
CA GLY A 221 -12.30 6.71 -13.34
C GLY A 221 -12.50 5.23 -13.71
N PHE A 222 -12.96 4.40 -12.76
CA PHE A 222 -13.37 3.02 -13.04
C PHE A 222 -14.61 2.96 -13.94
N ILE A 223 -15.64 3.76 -13.66
CA ILE A 223 -16.88 3.80 -14.47
C ILE A 223 -16.60 4.34 -15.87
N ASP A 224 -15.77 5.38 -16.02
CA ASP A 224 -15.42 5.95 -17.32
C ASP A 224 -14.55 5.00 -18.15
N TRP A 225 -13.67 4.22 -17.49
CA TRP A 225 -12.93 3.15 -18.15
C TRP A 225 -13.82 1.98 -18.58
N VAL A 226 -14.77 1.54 -17.72
CA VAL A 226 -15.76 0.49 -18.05
C VAL A 226 -16.63 0.90 -19.24
N LYS A 227 -17.08 2.16 -19.27
CA LYS A 227 -17.83 2.76 -20.37
C LYS A 227 -17.01 2.75 -21.68
N GLY A 228 -15.77 3.23 -21.62
CA GLY A 228 -14.86 3.23 -22.77
C GLY A 228 -14.50 1.84 -23.30
N SER A 229 -14.35 0.83 -22.44
CA SER A 229 -14.00 -0.54 -22.83
C SER A 229 -15.19 -1.38 -23.31
N LEU A 230 -16.42 -1.02 -22.92
CA LEU A 230 -17.65 -1.74 -23.32
C LEU A 230 -18.43 -1.03 -24.44
N GLY A 231 -17.96 0.15 -24.89
CA GLY A 231 -18.62 0.92 -25.94
C GLY A 231 -19.98 1.51 -25.52
N ILE A 232 -20.14 1.84 -24.24
CA ILE A 232 -21.35 2.44 -23.66
C ILE A 232 -21.04 3.83 -23.14
#